data_AF-D9VXS6-F1
#
_entry.id   AF-D9VXS6-F1
#
_cell.length_a   1.000
_cell.length_b   1.000
_cell.length_c   1.000
_cell.angle_alpha   90.00
_cell.angle_beta   90.00
_cell.angle_gamma   90.00
#
_symmetry.space_group_name_H-M   'P 1'
#
loop_
_entity.id
_entity.type
_entity.pdbx_description
1 polymer ?
#
loop_
_entity_poly.entity_id
_entity_poly.type
_entity_poly.pdbx_seq_one_letter_code
_entity_poly.pdbx_strand_id
1 'polypeptide(L)' 'MSLQDDLTAVRRSLDELVRSVEQLEKDVARQAPAAGSRPPEKSGMVTIPDTPYDNALWTDTDDEGLGARDRRAP' A
#
# COMPACT_ATOMS: atom_id res chain seq x y z
N MET A 1 4.53 -17.25 -40.01
CA MET A 1 5.57 -16.59 -39.19
C MET A 1 6.81 -17.44 -39.25
N SER A 2 7.96 -16.86 -39.57
CA SER A 2 9.23 -17.59 -39.71
C SER A 2 9.92 -17.72 -38.36
N LEU A 3 10.54 -18.87 -38.08
CA LEU A 3 11.37 -19.08 -36.89
C LEU A 3 12.44 -17.98 -36.70
N GLN A 4 12.94 -17.43 -37.81
CA GLN A 4 13.89 -16.31 -37.78
C GLN A 4 13.26 -15.00 -37.26
N ASP A 5 11.99 -14.76 -37.57
CA ASP A 5 11.26 -13.59 -37.07
C ASP A 5 11.06 -13.72 -35.56
N ASP A 6 10.67 -14.91 -35.10
CA ASP A 6 10.48 -15.23 -33.67
C ASP A 6 11.79 -15.08 -32.88
N LEU A 7 12.91 -15.61 -33.41
CA LEU A 7 14.23 -15.44 -32.78
C LEU A 7 14.67 -13.97 -32.72
N THR A 8 14.35 -13.19 -33.76
CA THR A 8 14.66 -11.76 -33.79
C THR A 8 13.81 -11.00 -32.78
N ALA A 9 12.53 -11.37 -32.63
CA ALA A 9 11.62 -10.80 -31.63
C ALA A 9 12.08 -11.13 -30.20
N VAL A 10 12.45 -12.38 -29.93
CA VAL A 10 12.99 -12.79 -28.63
C VAL A 10 14.29 -12.05 -28.30
N ARG A 11 15.21 -11.90 -29.27
CA ARG A 11 16.45 -11.14 -29.06
C ARG A 11 16.16 -9.70 -28.66
N ARG A 12 15.26 -9.02 -29.38
CA ARG A 12 14.86 -7.65 -29.07
C ARG A 12 14.21 -7.54 -27.70
N SER A 13 13.35 -8.49 -27.34
CA SER A 13 12.70 -8.52 -26.02
C SER A 13 13.72 -8.69 -24.89
N LEU A 14 14.73 -9.54 -25.07
CA LEU A 14 15.80 -9.72 -24.10
C LEU A 14 16.65 -8.44 -23.97
N ASP A 15 17.00 -7.80 -25.09
CA ASP A 15 17.75 -6.54 -25.08
C ASP A 15 16.98 -5.43 -24.33
N GLU A 16 15.66 -5.38 -24.48
CA GLU A 16 14.80 -4.42 -23.77
C GLU A 16 14.69 -4.74 -22.28
N LEU A 17 14.57 -6.02 -21.92
CA LEU A 17 14.56 -6.47 -20.53
C LEU A 17 15.86 -6.11 -19.81
N VAL A 18 17.01 -6.35 -20.44
CA VAL A 18 18.32 -5.98 -19.87
C VAL A 18 18.40 -4.49 -19.59
N ARG A 19 17.98 -3.64 -20.54
CA ARG A 19 17.94 -2.18 -20.35
C ARG A 19 17.01 -1.76 -19.22
N SER A 20 15.84 -2.40 -19.10
CA SER A 20 14.87 -2.11 -18.06
C SER A 20 15.41 -2.46 -16.67
N VAL A 21 16.08 -3.60 -16.53
CA VAL A 21 16.72 -4.02 -15.28
C VAL A 21 17.86 -3.08 -14.90
N GLU A 22 18.73 -2.71 -15.83
CA GLU A 22 19.80 -1.74 -15.57
C GLU A 22 19.27 -0.38 -15.08
N GLN A 23 18.16 0.08 -15.67
CA GLN A 23 17.51 1.30 -15.23
C GLN A 23 16.93 1.15 -13.82
N LEU A 24 16.25 0.04 -13.55
CA LEU A 24 15.69 -0.25 -12.23
C LEU A 24 16.78 -0.34 -11.16
N GLU A 25 17.90 -1.00 -11.44
CA GLU A 25 19.05 -1.07 -10.53
C GLU A 25 19.62 0.32 -10.22
N LYS A 26 19.75 1.19 -11.23
CA LYS A 26 20.17 2.58 -11.03
C LYS A 26 19.16 3.36 -10.20
N ASP A 27 17.87 3.15 -10.41
CA ASP A 27 16.81 3.85 -9.69
C ASP A 27 16.78 3.41 -8.22
N VAL A 28 16.89 2.09 -7.97
CA VAL A 28 17.02 1.51 -6.63
C VAL A 28 18.29 2.01 -5.94
N ALA A 29 19.42 2.08 -6.64
CA ALA A 29 20.66 2.63 -6.08
C ALA A 29 20.53 4.12 -5.69
N ARG A 30 19.72 4.90 -6.41
CA ARG A 30 19.40 6.30 -6.05
C ARG A 30 18.42 6.41 -4.89
N GLN A 31 17.51 5.44 -4.75
CA GLN A 31 16.52 5.38 -3.67
C GLN A 31 17.07 4.73 -2.39
N ALA A 32 18.12 3.94 -2.50
CA ALA A 32 18.81 3.38 -1.35
C ALA A 32 19.19 4.55 -0.44
N PRO A 33 18.64 4.63 0.79
CA PRO A 33 19.04 5.66 1.71
C PRO A 33 20.55 5.51 1.87
N ALA A 34 21.30 6.58 1.61
CA ALA A 34 22.74 6.60 1.79
C ALA A 34 23.03 5.88 3.10
N ALA A 35 23.71 4.73 3.02
CA ALA A 35 23.97 3.83 4.15
C ALA A 35 25.01 4.48 5.07
N GLY A 36 24.62 5.60 5.65
CA GLY A 36 25.40 6.53 6.44
C GLY A 36 24.43 7.29 7.34
N SER A 37 24.16 6.71 8.51
CA SER A 37 23.82 7.43 9.72
C SER A 37 22.53 8.27 9.71
N ARG A 38 21.37 7.63 9.65
CA ARG A 38 20.25 8.09 10.48
C ARG A 38 19.80 6.92 11.35
N PRO A 39 19.89 7.01 12.70
CA PRO A 39 19.22 6.03 13.54
C PRO A 39 17.75 5.97 13.11
N PRO A 40 17.07 4.82 13.21
CA PRO A 40 15.65 4.74 12.89
C PRO A 40 14.96 5.81 13.74
N GLU A 41 14.56 6.91 13.10
CA GLU A 41 13.72 7.87 13.79
C GLU A 41 12.47 7.11 14.07
N LYS A 42 12.31 6.81 15.36
CA LYS A 42 11.20 6.08 15.94
C LYS A 42 9.96 6.66 15.29
N SER A 43 9.45 5.95 14.29
CA SER A 43 8.28 6.36 13.52
C SER A 43 7.23 6.69 14.58
N GLY A 44 6.88 7.97 14.67
CA GLY A 44 6.35 8.62 15.88
C GLY A 44 5.34 7.72 16.55
N MET A 45 5.80 6.98 17.55
CA MET A 45 5.03 5.89 18.11
C MET A 45 3.90 6.54 18.87
N VAL A 46 2.69 6.45 18.33
CA VAL A 46 1.51 7.06 18.92
C VAL A 46 1.17 6.22 20.14
N THR A 47 1.44 6.75 21.33
CA THR A 47 1.04 6.13 22.59
C THR A 47 -0.49 6.09 22.62
N ILE A 48 -1.06 4.89 22.47
CA ILE A 48 -2.48 4.66 22.72
C ILE A 48 -2.65 4.64 24.25
N PRO A 49 -3.47 5.55 24.83
CA PRO A 49 -3.73 5.51 26.26
C PRO A 49 -4.48 4.22 26.65
N ASP A 50 -4.08 3.59 27.75
CA ASP A 50 -4.78 2.41 28.31
C ASP A 50 -6.12 2.77 28.99
N THR A 51 -6.52 4.05 28.93
CA THR A 51 -7.81 4.51 29.46
C THR A 51 -8.94 3.92 28.62
N PRO A 52 -9.93 3.25 29.25
CA PRO A 52 -11.11 2.77 28.54
C PRO A 52 -11.77 3.90 27.76
N TYR A 53 -12.21 3.59 26.54
CA TYR A 53 -12.92 4.55 25.70
C TYR A 53 -14.24 4.97 26.38
N ASP A 54 -14.56 6.26 26.33
CA ASP A 54 -15.84 6.75 26.87
C ASP A 54 -16.98 6.35 25.93
N ASN A 55 -17.84 5.45 26.40
CA ASN A 55 -18.97 4.92 25.64
C ASN A 55 -20.15 5.91 25.56
N ALA A 56 -20.15 6.97 26.38
CA ALA A 56 -21.16 8.02 26.33
C ALA A 56 -21.09 8.81 25.02
N LEU A 57 -19.91 8.87 24.39
CA LEU A 57 -19.69 9.51 23.09
C LEU A 57 -20.44 8.84 21.92
N TRP A 58 -20.91 7.60 22.09
CA TRP A 58 -21.51 6.78 21.03
C TRP A 58 -22.91 6.27 21.42
N THR A 59 -23.52 6.82 22.48
CA THR A 59 -24.80 6.35 23.03
C THR A 59 -26.00 6.67 22.15
N ASP A 60 -25.90 7.69 21.30
CA ASP A 60 -26.91 8.12 20.32
C ASP A 60 -26.68 7.56 18.91
N THR A 61 -25.51 6.96 18.64
CA THR A 61 -25.18 6.33 17.34
C THR A 61 -26.15 5.23 16.94
N ASP A 62 -26.75 4.51 17.89
CA ASP A 62 -27.75 3.46 17.61
C ASP A 62 -29.12 4.02 17.18
N ASP A 63 -29.37 5.32 17.38
CA ASP A 63 -30.63 6.00 17.01
C ASP A 63 -30.62 6.45 15.53
N GLU A 64 -29.44 6.49 14.89
CA GLU A 64 -29.31 6.67 13.45
C GLU A 64 -29.44 5.33 12.70
N GLY A 65 -30.65 4.79 12.66
CA GLY A 65 -31.11 4.08 11.46
C GLY A 65 -31.17 2.55 11.48
N LEU A 66 -31.67 1.93 12.54
CA LEU A 66 -32.41 0.65 12.41
C LEU A 66 -33.87 0.89 12.83
N GLY A 67 -34.66 1.26 11.82
CA GLY A 67 -36.07 1.65 11.87
C GLY A 67 -36.84 1.35 13.16
N ALA A 68 -37.34 2.41 13.79
CA ALA A 68 -38.44 2.45 14.77
C ALA A 68 -38.86 1.07 15.34
N ARG A 69 -38.49 0.80 16.61
CA ARG A 69 -38.85 -0.42 17.36
C ARG A 69 -40.36 -0.74 17.37
N ASP A 70 -41.21 0.21 16.99
CA ASP A 70 -42.68 0.09 17.05
C ASP A 70 -43.44 0.26 15.72
N ARG A 71 -42.78 0.29 14.55
CA ARG A 71 -43.53 0.21 13.28
C ARG A 71 -43.84 -1.25 12.94
N ARG A 72 -44.95 -1.76 13.47
CA ARG A 72 -45.63 -2.92 12.90
C ARG A 72 -46.04 -2.57 11.48
N ALA A 73 -45.45 -3.23 10.48
CA ALA A 73 -45.87 -3.09 9.09
C ALA A 73 -47.38 -3.44 8.99
N PRO A 74 -48.20 -2.60 8.30
CA PRO A 74 -49.58 -2.94 7.99
C PRO A 74 -49.68 -4.11 7.00
#